data_AF-A0A965QQX8-F1
#
_entry.id   AF-A0A965QQX8-F1
#
_cell.length_a   1.000
_cell.length_b   1.000
_cell.length_c   1.000
_cell.angle_alpha   90.00
_cell.angle_beta   90.00
_cell.angle_gamma   90.00
#
_symmetry.space_group_name_H-M   'P 1'
#
loop_
_entity.id
_entity.type
_entity.pdbx_description
1 polymer ?
#
loop_
_entity_poly.entity_id
_entity_poly.type
_entity_poly.pdbx_seq_one_letter_code
_entity_poly.pdbx_strand_id
1 'polypeptide(L)'
;MRTHSALGARELPVADAFDSGIAAEHSLGEFHTPANGPAAGRWSALRSLAAAVLFVVVAMAAVMASAQSTLYWDTNGTADGSGAATGTWGTSNFWNTDPTGGAGGAFQTATTSADNLFISAGTNGTAGTITVDTTQAANSITFRDNVSNTISGGTAINLGSTTNAGIFMASGVNSTNTVSTPLVLGGNVSFQNLGNAAALNVSGNITGTGNIAITSNGVGSTVPLGWSGSTLNNAGSISYSGTSFSRTVINPVVGSNITGITSNSNAGNFAIGNNITVNSAGTTLTNNGIQALTIRNFSNSGQTVSGTGDLILQSNSPYSIPMSIDFNGNDQNITINHTGAITNSGTGLGGVRVDAQIATNVTAINQNSATSNLYLLNTISRPGAGAVTQTNNTFTAPVNINAGILYSGYTNALTTSGTITFRGGTLMYGAASATDLTTKMTTDGTSPYSLDTNGVGVTVAALAASGTSGLNKFGPGTLTLT
;
A
#
# COMPACT_ATOMS: atom_id res chain seq x y z
N MET A 1 34.42 -52.63 10.67
CA MET A 1 34.61 -53.82 9.80
C MET A 1 33.41 -53.88 8.87
N ARG A 2 33.53 -54.01 7.54
CA ARG A 2 33.95 -55.20 6.75
C ARG A 2 33.05 -56.42 7.05
N THR A 3 32.42 -57.10 6.08
CA THR A 3 32.61 -57.17 4.60
C THR A 3 31.28 -57.57 3.90
N HIS A 4 30.96 -57.12 2.66
CA HIS A 4 30.99 -57.89 1.37
C HIS A 4 30.32 -59.30 1.38
N SER A 5 29.61 -59.82 0.37
CA SER A 5 29.11 -59.38 -0.97
C SER A 5 28.17 -60.50 -1.54
N ALA A 6 27.67 -60.61 -2.80
CA ALA A 6 27.93 -59.97 -4.10
C ALA A 6 26.82 -60.20 -5.17
N LEU A 7 26.73 -59.28 -6.15
CA LEU A 7 26.61 -59.45 -7.62
C LEU A 7 25.65 -60.47 -8.31
N GLY A 8 24.94 -59.98 -9.34
CA GLY A 8 24.29 -60.74 -10.43
C GLY A 8 23.74 -59.78 -11.51
N ALA A 9 23.92 -60.06 -12.81
CA ALA A 9 23.57 -59.16 -13.93
C ALA A 9 23.32 -59.94 -15.25
N ARG A 10 23.04 -59.21 -16.35
CA ARG A 10 22.68 -59.67 -17.73
C ARG A 10 21.20 -60.09 -17.87
N GLU A 11 20.49 -59.95 -19.01
CA GLU A 11 20.80 -59.29 -20.31
C GLU A 11 19.52 -58.95 -21.10
N LEU A 12 19.65 -58.17 -22.18
CA LEU A 12 18.67 -58.04 -23.27
C LEU A 12 18.99 -59.02 -24.42
N PRO A 13 17.99 -59.45 -25.20
CA PRO A 13 18.16 -59.42 -26.66
C PRO A 13 16.92 -58.93 -27.44
N VAL A 14 17.07 -58.84 -28.77
CA VAL A 14 16.14 -58.24 -29.75
C VAL A 14 15.71 -59.26 -30.82
N ALA A 15 14.45 -59.17 -31.29
CA ALA A 15 13.91 -59.67 -32.58
C ALA A 15 12.51 -59.00 -32.77
N ASP A 16 12.10 -58.43 -33.92
CA ASP A 16 11.96 -58.94 -35.30
C ASP A 16 10.77 -59.92 -35.50
N ALA A 17 9.93 -59.85 -36.55
CA ALA A 17 9.76 -58.88 -37.66
C ALA A 17 8.42 -59.15 -38.43
N PHE A 18 8.23 -58.51 -39.61
CA PHE A 18 7.14 -58.68 -40.62
C PHE A 18 5.75 -58.10 -40.23
N ASP A 19 4.85 -57.73 -41.16
CA ASP A 19 4.76 -57.96 -42.63
C ASP A 19 4.21 -56.66 -43.31
N SER A 20 4.95 -55.96 -44.17
CA SER A 20 5.04 -56.02 -45.65
C SER A 20 3.78 -55.62 -46.46
N GLY A 21 4.02 -54.99 -47.63
CA GLY A 21 3.01 -54.50 -48.57
C GLY A 21 3.66 -53.79 -49.76
N ILE A 22 3.62 -54.40 -50.95
CA ILE A 22 4.51 -54.07 -52.08
C ILE A 22 3.74 -53.58 -53.32
N ALA A 23 4.17 -52.43 -53.86
CA ALA A 23 4.15 -52.03 -55.28
C ALA A 23 5.11 -50.81 -55.42
N ALA A 24 6.15 -50.72 -56.27
CA ALA A 24 6.43 -51.26 -57.61
C ALA A 24 5.54 -50.62 -58.70
N GLU A 25 6.02 -49.92 -59.73
CA GLU A 25 7.39 -49.53 -60.18
C GLU A 25 7.34 -48.07 -60.77
N HIS A 26 8.27 -47.47 -61.54
CA HIS A 26 9.50 -47.88 -62.26
C HIS A 26 10.38 -46.63 -62.61
N SER A 27 11.55 -46.88 -63.23
CA SER A 27 12.37 -45.97 -64.07
C SER A 27 13.37 -45.01 -63.38
N LEU A 28 14.64 -45.19 -63.76
CA LEU A 28 15.81 -44.39 -63.36
C LEU A 28 16.19 -43.37 -64.46
N GLY A 29 16.84 -42.28 -64.07
CA GLY A 29 17.51 -41.33 -64.97
C GLY A 29 18.75 -40.77 -64.28
N GLU A 30 19.89 -40.71 -64.99
CA GLU A 30 21.21 -40.67 -64.34
C GLU A 30 21.81 -39.29 -64.06
N PHE A 31 22.78 -39.35 -63.16
CA PHE A 31 23.70 -38.34 -62.64
C PHE A 31 24.39 -37.44 -63.69
N HIS A 32 24.32 -36.11 -63.50
CA HIS A 32 25.49 -35.24 -63.67
C HIS A 32 25.38 -33.93 -62.86
N THR A 33 26.53 -33.32 -62.57
CA THR A 33 26.69 -32.21 -61.60
C THR A 33 27.22 -30.92 -62.30
N PRO A 34 27.76 -29.88 -61.61
CA PRO A 34 27.02 -28.64 -61.42
C PRO A 34 27.65 -27.39 -62.07
N ALA A 35 26.89 -26.29 -62.13
CA ALA A 35 27.38 -24.97 -62.53
C ALA A 35 27.12 -23.91 -61.45
N ASN A 36 28.13 -23.10 -61.13
CA ASN A 36 28.08 -22.06 -60.09
C ASN A 36 27.59 -20.70 -60.64
N GLY A 37 26.86 -19.94 -59.82
CA GLY A 37 26.43 -18.57 -60.11
C GLY A 37 26.30 -17.70 -58.84
N PRO A 38 27.36 -17.01 -58.39
CA PRO A 38 27.40 -16.42 -57.04
C PRO A 38 26.99 -14.92 -57.00
N ALA A 39 25.82 -14.61 -56.42
CA ALA A 39 25.44 -13.22 -56.13
C ALA A 39 24.65 -13.04 -54.82
N ALA A 40 23.53 -13.77 -54.64
CA ALA A 40 22.54 -13.46 -53.60
C ALA A 40 23.06 -13.55 -52.14
N GLY A 41 23.84 -14.59 -51.80
CA GLY A 41 24.19 -14.91 -50.42
C GLY A 41 25.10 -13.89 -49.69
N ARG A 42 25.85 -13.05 -50.43
CA ARG A 42 26.74 -12.06 -49.80
C ARG A 42 25.97 -10.85 -49.24
N TRP A 43 24.85 -10.50 -49.88
CA TRP A 43 24.03 -9.35 -49.48
C TRP A 43 23.13 -9.66 -48.28
N SER A 44 22.64 -10.91 -48.15
CA SER A 44 21.93 -11.35 -46.94
C SER A 44 22.87 -11.44 -45.74
N ALA A 45 24.08 -12.01 -45.91
CA ALA A 45 25.09 -12.07 -44.85
C ALA A 45 25.50 -10.66 -44.35
N LEU A 46 25.77 -9.72 -45.25
CA LEU A 46 26.10 -8.34 -44.88
C LEU A 46 24.95 -7.61 -44.20
N ARG A 47 23.69 -7.81 -44.65
CA ARG A 47 22.51 -7.24 -43.96
C ARG A 47 22.29 -7.86 -42.58
N SER A 48 22.48 -9.17 -42.43
CA SER A 48 22.39 -9.85 -41.13
C SER A 48 23.46 -9.37 -40.16
N LEU A 49 24.71 -9.20 -40.65
CA LEU A 49 25.81 -8.69 -39.83
C LEU A 49 25.60 -7.22 -39.45
N ALA A 50 25.16 -6.36 -40.39
CA ALA A 50 24.84 -4.97 -40.10
C ALA A 50 23.68 -4.83 -39.11
N ALA A 51 22.63 -5.65 -39.25
CA ALA A 51 21.51 -5.69 -38.30
C ALA A 51 21.98 -6.17 -36.92
N ALA A 52 22.80 -7.23 -36.84
CA ALA A 52 23.35 -7.73 -35.58
C ALA A 52 24.27 -6.71 -34.90
N VAL A 53 25.16 -6.04 -35.64
CA VAL A 53 26.02 -4.97 -35.12
C VAL A 53 25.18 -3.78 -34.65
N LEU A 54 24.14 -3.37 -35.39
CA LEU A 54 23.23 -2.33 -34.95
C LEU A 54 22.47 -2.74 -33.68
N PHE A 55 22.02 -3.99 -33.58
CA PHE A 55 21.36 -4.52 -32.38
C PHE A 55 22.32 -4.56 -31.19
N VAL A 56 23.59 -4.93 -31.39
CA VAL A 56 24.63 -4.90 -30.34
C VAL A 56 24.98 -3.47 -29.93
N VAL A 57 25.07 -2.52 -30.86
CA VAL A 57 25.30 -1.10 -30.53
C VAL A 57 24.13 -0.50 -29.77
N VAL A 58 22.88 -0.78 -30.18
CA VAL A 58 21.67 -0.36 -29.45
C VAL A 58 21.57 -1.05 -28.09
N ALA A 59 21.92 -2.34 -27.98
CA ALA A 59 21.94 -3.06 -26.71
C ALA A 59 23.05 -2.54 -25.78
N MET A 60 24.25 -2.24 -26.29
CA MET A 60 25.34 -1.65 -25.49
C MET A 60 25.02 -0.21 -25.07
N ALA A 61 24.32 0.57 -25.90
CA ALA A 61 23.78 1.87 -25.50
C ALA A 61 22.68 1.73 -24.41
N ALA A 62 21.82 0.70 -24.49
CA ALA A 62 20.83 0.40 -23.45
C ALA A 62 21.43 -0.22 -22.17
N VAL A 63 22.63 -0.81 -22.26
CA VAL A 63 23.39 -1.36 -21.12
C VAL A 63 24.37 -0.32 -20.54
N MET A 64 24.46 0.88 -21.11
CA MET A 64 24.91 2.07 -20.38
C MET A 64 23.83 2.55 -19.40
N ALA A 65 23.53 1.70 -18.41
CA ALA A 65 23.01 2.18 -17.15
C ALA A 65 24.01 3.22 -16.61
N SER A 66 23.55 4.44 -16.32
CA SER A 66 24.40 5.45 -15.71
C SER A 66 25.00 4.89 -14.42
N ALA A 67 26.33 4.97 -14.31
CA ALA A 67 27.00 4.57 -13.08
C ALA A 67 26.44 5.46 -11.95
N GLN A 68 25.88 4.83 -10.92
CA GLN A 68 25.26 5.48 -9.77
C GLN A 68 26.22 6.52 -9.18
N SER A 69 26.00 7.78 -9.51
CA SER A 69 26.82 8.88 -9.04
C SER A 69 26.28 9.37 -7.70
N THR A 70 27.16 9.93 -6.89
CA THR A 70 26.76 10.63 -5.66
C THR A 70 27.05 12.10 -5.84
N LEU A 71 26.03 12.92 -5.68
CA LEU A 71 26.04 14.34 -6.05
C LEU A 71 25.51 15.18 -4.90
N TYR A 72 26.11 16.35 -4.71
CA TYR A 72 25.85 17.25 -3.60
C TYR A 72 25.43 18.62 -4.13
N TRP A 73 24.39 19.22 -3.56
CA TRP A 73 23.97 20.57 -3.95
C TRP A 73 24.94 21.60 -3.37
N ASP A 74 25.60 22.35 -4.24
CA ASP A 74 26.65 23.34 -3.95
C ASP A 74 26.39 24.61 -4.78
N THR A 75 26.20 25.73 -4.09
CA THR A 75 25.88 27.04 -4.70
C THR A 75 26.99 28.09 -4.56
N ASN A 76 28.03 27.80 -3.77
CA ASN A 76 29.19 28.67 -3.52
C ASN A 76 30.42 28.27 -4.36
N GLY A 77 30.38 27.12 -5.05
CA GLY A 77 31.21 26.81 -6.20
C GLY A 77 32.61 26.34 -5.83
N THR A 78 33.58 27.23 -5.67
CA THR A 78 34.99 26.83 -5.46
C THR A 78 35.43 26.79 -4.00
N ALA A 79 34.51 26.99 -3.05
CA ALA A 79 34.79 27.01 -1.61
C ALA A 79 34.01 25.93 -0.87
N ASP A 80 34.59 25.39 0.21
CA ASP A 80 34.02 24.32 1.03
C ASP A 80 32.61 24.66 1.56
N GLY A 81 31.71 23.68 1.52
CA GLY A 81 30.30 23.79 1.88
C GLY A 81 29.38 23.93 0.66
N SER A 82 28.13 24.34 0.92
CA SER A 82 27.04 24.36 -0.07
C SER A 82 26.34 25.69 -0.30
N GLY A 83 26.64 26.70 0.52
CA GLY A 83 26.07 28.05 0.41
C GLY A 83 24.61 28.08 0.90
N ALA A 84 23.68 28.45 0.03
CA ALA A 84 22.24 28.45 0.33
C ALA A 84 21.52 27.50 -0.61
N ALA A 85 20.59 26.67 -0.11
CA ALA A 85 19.83 25.71 -0.92
C ALA A 85 18.88 26.42 -1.91
N THR A 86 19.44 26.97 -2.98
CA THR A 86 18.84 27.94 -3.91
C THR A 86 19.29 27.66 -5.33
N GLY A 87 18.65 28.31 -6.32
CA GLY A 87 18.87 28.04 -7.74
C GLY A 87 17.87 27.03 -8.31
N THR A 88 18.15 26.54 -9.51
CA THR A 88 17.19 25.76 -10.32
C THR A 88 17.79 24.44 -10.79
N TRP A 89 17.27 23.31 -10.29
CA TRP A 89 17.65 21.97 -10.72
C TRP A 89 17.16 21.70 -12.15
N GLY A 90 18.11 21.39 -13.03
CA GLY A 90 17.94 21.24 -14.47
C GLY A 90 18.73 22.27 -15.28
N THR A 91 18.98 23.45 -14.70
CA THR A 91 19.62 24.58 -15.42
C THR A 91 20.80 25.21 -14.65
N SER A 92 20.77 25.23 -13.32
CA SER A 92 21.88 25.69 -12.47
C SER A 92 22.91 24.58 -12.31
N ASN A 93 24.19 24.89 -12.54
CA ASN A 93 25.29 23.93 -12.53
C ASN A 93 25.81 23.72 -11.09
N PHE A 94 24.96 23.16 -10.24
CA PHE A 94 25.12 23.09 -8.77
C PHE A 94 25.16 21.67 -8.20
N TRP A 95 25.11 20.62 -9.02
CA TRP A 95 25.39 19.25 -8.56
C TRP A 95 26.90 18.98 -8.63
N ASN A 96 27.57 19.05 -7.49
CA ASN A 96 28.99 18.78 -7.33
C ASN A 96 29.24 17.30 -6.97
N THR A 97 30.30 16.68 -7.49
CA THR A 97 30.72 15.33 -7.05
C THR A 97 31.49 15.32 -5.72
N ASP A 98 31.91 16.48 -5.22
CA ASP A 98 32.68 16.60 -3.97
C ASP A 98 31.76 16.57 -2.72
N PRO A 99 31.96 15.65 -1.75
CA PRO A 99 31.17 15.58 -0.52
C PRO A 99 31.39 16.75 0.44
N THR A 100 32.49 17.48 0.31
CA THR A 100 32.80 18.71 1.04
C THR A 100 32.44 19.98 0.28
N GLY A 101 32.06 19.87 -0.99
CA GLY A 101 31.81 21.00 -1.88
C GLY A 101 33.12 21.60 -2.39
N GLY A 102 33.03 22.72 -3.10
CA GLY A 102 34.21 23.42 -3.58
C GLY A 102 34.82 22.83 -4.86
N ALA A 103 36.03 23.29 -5.20
CA ALA A 103 36.67 23.03 -6.50
C ALA A 103 37.24 21.61 -6.70
N GLY A 104 37.06 20.69 -5.74
CA GLY A 104 37.57 19.32 -5.82
C GLY A 104 36.77 18.37 -6.73
N GLY A 105 35.52 18.72 -7.05
CA GLY A 105 34.61 17.89 -7.82
C GLY A 105 34.14 18.51 -9.14
N ALA A 106 33.47 17.69 -9.95
CA ALA A 106 32.84 18.11 -11.19
C ALA A 106 31.43 18.62 -10.92
N PHE A 107 31.07 19.75 -11.54
CA PHE A 107 29.73 20.34 -11.46
C PHE A 107 28.89 20.00 -12.69
N GLN A 108 27.64 19.57 -12.47
CA GLN A 108 26.65 19.27 -13.52
C GLN A 108 25.27 19.89 -13.23
N THR A 109 24.44 20.04 -14.28
CA THR A 109 23.04 20.52 -14.19
C THR A 109 22.02 19.39 -14.10
N ALA A 110 22.31 18.25 -14.74
CA ALA A 110 21.42 17.12 -14.93
C ALA A 110 21.73 15.96 -13.99
N THR A 111 20.72 15.12 -13.72
CA THR A 111 20.79 13.95 -12.84
C THR A 111 19.93 12.81 -13.39
N THR A 112 20.25 11.58 -13.04
CA THR A 112 19.57 10.36 -13.52
C THR A 112 18.86 9.62 -12.38
N SER A 113 17.95 8.70 -12.73
CA SER A 113 17.27 7.83 -11.77
C SER A 113 18.17 6.78 -11.10
N ALA A 114 19.49 6.80 -11.35
CA ALA A 114 20.50 6.02 -10.65
C ALA A 114 21.21 6.82 -9.54
N ASP A 115 21.16 8.16 -9.56
CA ASP A 115 22.06 9.01 -8.77
C ASP A 115 21.53 9.30 -7.36
N ASN A 116 22.42 9.28 -6.38
CA ASN A 116 22.09 9.60 -4.98
C ASN A 116 22.41 11.07 -4.70
N LEU A 117 21.37 11.87 -4.50
CA LEU A 117 21.48 13.31 -4.37
C LEU A 117 21.46 13.72 -2.90
N PHE A 118 22.34 14.64 -2.54
CA PHE A 118 22.48 15.18 -1.19
C PHE A 118 22.23 16.67 -1.19
N ILE A 119 21.27 17.11 -0.39
CA ILE A 119 21.00 18.53 -0.18
C ILE A 119 21.98 19.01 0.89
N SER A 120 22.91 19.87 0.43
CA SER A 120 24.20 20.23 1.04
C SER A 120 25.36 19.28 0.72
N ALA A 121 26.40 19.85 0.13
CA ALA A 121 27.80 19.47 0.31
C ALA A 121 28.34 20.04 1.64
N GLY A 122 29.14 19.28 2.39
CA GLY A 122 29.57 19.65 3.73
C GLY A 122 28.47 19.48 4.79
N THR A 123 28.44 20.40 5.78
CA THR A 123 27.42 20.45 6.87
C THR A 123 27.11 21.88 7.33
N ASN A 124 27.31 22.86 6.45
CA ASN A 124 27.35 24.30 6.75
C ASN A 124 26.46 25.13 5.79
N GLY A 125 25.54 24.47 5.09
CA GLY A 125 24.57 25.10 4.21
C GLY A 125 23.51 25.91 4.96
N THR A 126 22.87 26.80 4.21
CA THR A 126 21.85 27.72 4.72
C THR A 126 20.49 27.49 4.04
N ALA A 127 19.42 27.77 4.79
CA ALA A 127 18.04 27.50 4.38
C ALA A 127 17.67 28.16 3.05
N GLY A 128 16.87 27.47 2.24
CA GLY A 128 16.45 27.98 0.93
C GLY A 128 15.39 27.14 0.23
N THR A 129 15.10 27.53 -1.02
CA THR A 129 14.26 26.74 -1.94
C THR A 129 15.02 26.45 -3.23
N ILE A 130 15.25 25.16 -3.50
CA ILE A 130 15.68 24.66 -4.80
C ILE A 130 14.44 24.57 -5.68
N THR A 131 14.45 25.29 -6.80
CA THR A 131 13.39 25.22 -7.80
C THR A 131 13.68 24.07 -8.76
N VAL A 132 12.70 23.24 -9.06
CA VAL A 132 12.79 22.25 -10.15
C VAL A 132 12.22 22.91 -11.41
N ASP A 133 12.94 22.82 -12.53
CA ASP A 133 12.52 23.41 -13.80
C ASP A 133 11.47 22.55 -14.52
N THR A 134 11.92 21.40 -15.03
CA THR A 134 11.14 20.45 -15.85
C THR A 134 10.87 19.16 -15.09
N THR A 135 10.79 18.00 -15.74
CA THR A 135 10.93 16.71 -15.06
C THR A 135 12.40 16.42 -14.84
N GLN A 136 12.80 16.18 -13.59
CA GLN A 136 14.16 15.75 -13.21
C GLN A 136 14.14 14.31 -12.71
N ALA A 137 15.31 13.71 -12.47
CA ALA A 137 15.41 12.31 -12.01
C ALA A 137 16.48 12.13 -10.91
N ALA A 138 16.24 11.21 -9.99
CA ALA A 138 17.14 10.84 -8.91
C ALA A 138 16.88 9.39 -8.49
N ASN A 139 17.87 8.63 -8.02
CA ASN A 139 17.57 7.44 -7.21
C ASN A 139 17.07 7.88 -5.83
N SER A 140 17.82 8.76 -5.16
CA SER A 140 17.51 9.25 -3.82
C SER A 140 17.75 10.75 -3.64
N ILE A 141 17.08 11.35 -2.65
CA ILE A 141 17.35 12.71 -2.17
C ILE A 141 17.53 12.66 -0.64
N THR A 142 18.67 13.13 -0.13
CA THR A 142 18.98 13.11 1.31
C THR A 142 19.27 14.50 1.84
N PHE A 143 18.49 14.97 2.81
CA PHE A 143 18.76 16.20 3.56
C PHE A 143 19.72 15.91 4.71
N ARG A 144 20.86 16.61 4.76
CA ARG A 144 21.90 16.42 5.81
C ARG A 144 21.99 17.55 6.82
N ASP A 145 21.65 18.77 6.42
CA ASP A 145 21.94 19.96 7.23
C ASP A 145 20.80 20.31 8.19
N ASN A 146 21.16 20.88 9.34
CA ASN A 146 20.21 21.36 10.33
C ASN A 146 19.59 22.72 9.96
N VAL A 147 19.17 22.86 8.70
CA VAL A 147 18.44 24.02 8.16
C VAL A 147 17.21 23.56 7.40
N SER A 148 16.25 24.47 7.19
CA SER A 148 14.98 24.14 6.55
C SER A 148 15.07 24.37 5.04
N ASN A 149 15.14 23.30 4.26
CA ASN A 149 15.23 23.36 2.80
C ASN A 149 13.92 22.92 2.15
N THR A 150 13.59 23.52 1.00
CA THR A 150 12.44 23.15 0.17
C THR A 150 12.88 22.79 -1.24
N ILE A 151 12.31 21.73 -1.80
CA ILE A 151 12.37 21.39 -3.23
C ILE A 151 10.97 21.57 -3.79
N SER A 152 10.78 22.47 -4.76
CA SER A 152 9.46 22.85 -5.27
C SER A 152 9.48 23.28 -6.73
N GLY A 153 8.30 23.47 -7.34
CA GLY A 153 8.18 23.70 -8.78
C GLY A 153 8.31 22.40 -9.58
N GLY A 154 8.59 22.51 -10.87
CA GLY A 154 8.79 21.38 -11.77
C GLY A 154 7.53 20.61 -12.14
N THR A 155 7.68 19.70 -13.10
CA THR A 155 6.60 18.77 -13.47
C THR A 155 6.63 17.52 -12.60
N ALA A 156 7.82 16.94 -12.38
CA ALA A 156 8.02 15.79 -11.49
C ALA A 156 9.51 15.60 -11.13
N ILE A 157 9.76 14.84 -10.07
CA ILE A 157 11.01 14.10 -9.86
C ILE A 157 10.72 12.62 -10.07
N ASN A 158 11.37 12.02 -11.06
CA ASN A 158 11.35 10.59 -11.30
C ASN A 158 12.31 9.91 -10.30
N LEU A 159 11.76 9.25 -9.29
CA LEU A 159 12.52 8.48 -8.31
C LEU A 159 12.88 7.10 -8.87
N GLY A 160 14.10 6.66 -8.60
CA GLY A 160 14.66 5.39 -9.06
C GLY A 160 13.98 4.15 -8.47
N SER A 161 14.52 3.00 -8.87
CA SER A 161 14.06 1.66 -8.46
C SER A 161 15.17 0.81 -7.82
N THR A 162 16.31 1.41 -7.50
CA THR A 162 17.49 0.69 -6.98
C THR A 162 17.54 0.73 -5.45
N THR A 163 18.60 0.15 -4.87
CA THR A 163 18.84 0.22 -3.42
C THR A 163 18.82 1.67 -2.93
N ASN A 164 18.19 1.90 -1.78
CA ASN A 164 18.01 3.22 -1.15
C ASN A 164 17.24 4.25 -2.01
N ALA A 165 16.41 3.84 -2.97
CA ALA A 165 15.55 4.78 -3.67
C ALA A 165 14.58 5.52 -2.72
N GLY A 166 14.35 6.82 -2.92
CA GLY A 166 13.39 7.61 -2.12
C GLY A 166 13.91 8.95 -1.56
N ILE A 167 13.42 9.33 -0.38
CA ILE A 167 13.71 10.63 0.25
C ILE A 167 14.06 10.43 1.73
N PHE A 168 15.17 11.03 2.18
CA PHE A 168 15.80 10.74 3.46
C PHE A 168 16.16 12.04 4.21
N MET A 169 16.06 12.01 5.54
CA MET A 169 16.58 13.05 6.42
C MET A 169 17.54 12.42 7.43
N ALA A 170 18.77 12.91 7.47
CA ALA A 170 19.85 12.39 8.30
C ALA A 170 19.63 12.62 9.80
N SER A 171 20.32 11.85 10.63
CA SER A 171 20.31 12.01 12.08
C SER A 171 20.96 13.33 12.50
N GLY A 172 20.35 14.04 13.45
CA GLY A 172 20.84 15.33 13.92
C GLY A 172 20.29 16.55 13.15
N VAL A 173 19.56 16.34 12.05
CA VAL A 173 18.71 17.37 11.45
C VAL A 173 17.54 17.65 12.40
N ASN A 174 17.36 18.90 12.81
CA ASN A 174 16.27 19.34 13.70
C ASN A 174 15.38 20.38 13.01
N SER A 175 15.50 20.51 11.69
CA SER A 175 14.79 21.46 10.83
C SER A 175 13.81 20.76 9.89
N THR A 176 12.69 21.41 9.61
CA THR A 176 11.68 20.88 8.68
C THR A 176 12.16 21.01 7.24
N ASN A 177 12.18 19.89 6.50
CA ASN A 177 12.56 19.87 5.09
C ASN A 177 11.38 19.37 4.25
N THR A 178 11.18 19.95 3.06
CA THR A 178 9.98 19.76 2.25
C THR A 178 10.31 19.42 0.80
N VAL A 179 9.62 18.42 0.23
CA VAL A 179 9.59 18.13 -1.21
C VAL A 179 8.14 18.25 -1.68
N SER A 180 7.83 19.32 -2.42
CA SER A 180 6.48 19.63 -2.91
C SER A 180 6.31 19.44 -4.42
N THR A 181 7.41 19.32 -5.17
CA THR A 181 7.41 18.80 -6.55
C THR A 181 6.76 17.41 -6.60
N PRO A 182 5.93 17.09 -7.61
CA PRO A 182 5.35 15.75 -7.77
C PRO A 182 6.43 14.66 -7.89
N LEU A 183 6.10 13.44 -7.45
CA LEU A 183 6.98 12.28 -7.52
C LEU A 183 6.39 11.20 -8.44
N VAL A 184 7.25 10.64 -9.29
CA VAL A 184 6.94 9.43 -10.09
C VAL A 184 7.86 8.32 -9.60
N LEU A 185 7.29 7.26 -9.03
CA LEU A 185 8.07 6.13 -8.50
C LEU A 185 8.41 5.16 -9.64
N GLY A 186 9.71 4.89 -9.85
CA GLY A 186 10.18 3.82 -10.72
C GLY A 186 10.16 2.43 -10.05
N GLY A 187 10.01 2.37 -8.72
CA GLY A 187 9.95 1.13 -7.96
C GLY A 187 9.64 1.37 -6.49
N ASN A 188 10.01 0.41 -5.64
CA ASN A 188 9.87 0.55 -4.19
C ASN A 188 10.77 1.68 -3.67
N VAL A 189 10.21 2.60 -2.87
CA VAL A 189 10.95 3.72 -2.28
C VAL A 189 10.78 3.79 -0.76
N SER A 190 11.75 4.42 -0.09
CA SER A 190 11.68 4.74 1.33
C SER A 190 11.54 6.25 1.56
N PHE A 191 10.64 6.66 2.46
CA PHE A 191 10.58 8.02 2.98
C PHE A 191 10.94 7.98 4.47
N GLN A 192 12.18 8.33 4.80
CA GLN A 192 12.78 8.08 6.12
C GLN A 192 13.24 9.38 6.79
N ASN A 193 12.91 9.53 8.08
CA ASN A 193 13.37 10.62 8.92
C ASN A 193 14.08 10.11 10.19
N LEU A 194 15.36 10.46 10.30
CA LEU A 194 16.23 10.18 11.45
C LEU A 194 16.50 11.43 12.31
N GLY A 195 15.97 12.59 11.92
CA GLY A 195 16.13 13.88 12.60
C GLY A 195 15.30 14.03 13.88
N ASN A 196 15.63 15.00 14.74
CA ASN A 196 14.97 15.16 16.04
C ASN A 196 13.96 16.32 16.00
N ALA A 197 12.72 16.06 16.41
CA ALA A 197 11.57 16.98 16.32
C ALA A 197 11.30 17.57 14.92
N ALA A 198 11.95 17.04 13.88
CA ALA A 198 11.87 17.52 12.51
C ALA A 198 10.75 16.81 11.72
N ALA A 199 10.15 17.52 10.76
CA ALA A 199 9.24 16.94 9.76
C ALA A 199 9.93 16.82 8.40
N LEU A 200 9.80 15.65 7.76
CA LEU A 200 10.11 15.44 6.35
C LEU A 200 8.79 15.47 5.57
N ASN A 201 8.42 16.64 5.06
CA ASN A 201 7.15 16.83 4.35
C ASN A 201 7.30 16.39 2.89
N VAL A 202 6.58 15.37 2.46
CA VAL A 202 6.54 14.94 1.05
C VAL A 202 5.15 15.27 0.50
N SER A 203 4.97 16.51 0.04
CA SER A 203 3.66 17.14 -0.15
C SER A 203 3.12 17.15 -1.58
N GLY A 204 3.97 16.86 -2.58
CA GLY A 204 3.57 16.77 -3.99
C GLY A 204 2.64 15.60 -4.31
N ASN A 205 2.11 15.56 -5.53
CA ASN A 205 1.37 14.39 -6.04
C ASN A 205 2.32 13.21 -6.23
N ILE A 206 1.91 11.99 -5.84
CA ILE A 206 2.74 10.79 -5.91
C ILE A 206 2.07 9.76 -6.84
N THR A 207 2.82 9.29 -7.84
CA THR A 207 2.36 8.38 -8.90
C THR A 207 3.46 7.38 -9.28
N GLY A 208 3.30 6.59 -10.35
CA GLY A 208 4.26 5.56 -10.76
C GLY A 208 3.97 4.18 -10.16
N THR A 209 5.00 3.35 -9.98
CA THR A 209 4.89 1.94 -9.58
C THR A 209 5.77 1.61 -8.39
N GLY A 210 5.30 0.71 -7.52
CA GLY A 210 6.05 0.22 -6.36
C GLY A 210 5.49 0.70 -5.03
N ASN A 211 6.04 0.13 -3.95
CA ASN A 211 5.60 0.36 -2.57
C ASN A 211 6.32 1.54 -1.92
N ILE A 212 5.67 2.21 -0.97
CA ILE A 212 6.26 3.27 -0.14
C ILE A 212 6.50 2.74 1.27
N ALA A 213 7.75 2.82 1.74
CA ALA A 213 8.14 2.50 3.12
C ALA A 213 8.40 3.80 3.91
N ILE A 214 7.44 4.23 4.73
CA ILE A 214 7.54 5.41 5.58
C ILE A 214 8.18 5.00 6.92
N THR A 215 9.24 5.71 7.35
CA THR A 215 9.98 5.40 8.59
C THR A 215 10.30 6.65 9.40
N SER A 216 9.76 6.76 10.61
CA SER A 216 10.05 7.86 11.55
C SER A 216 10.81 7.33 12.77
N ASN A 217 12.14 7.42 12.76
CA ASN A 217 13.00 6.84 13.81
C ASN A 217 13.66 7.87 14.72
N GLY A 218 13.94 9.09 14.24
CA GLY A 218 14.49 10.15 15.06
C GLY A 218 13.51 10.62 16.15
N VAL A 219 14.02 11.15 17.26
CA VAL A 219 13.17 11.45 18.44
C VAL A 219 12.17 12.56 18.12
N GLY A 220 10.88 12.21 18.09
CA GLY A 220 9.81 13.14 17.71
C GLY A 220 9.70 13.41 16.20
N SER A 221 10.48 12.71 15.36
CA SER A 221 10.42 12.81 13.89
C SER A 221 9.03 12.49 13.32
N THR A 222 8.71 13.09 12.16
CA THR A 222 7.55 12.72 11.34
C THR A 222 7.89 12.70 9.85
N VAL A 223 7.10 11.97 9.07
CA VAL A 223 7.15 12.00 7.59
C VAL A 223 5.74 12.22 7.03
N PRO A 224 5.16 13.43 7.14
CA PRO A 224 3.82 13.70 6.62
C PRO A 224 3.80 13.61 5.09
N LEU A 225 2.83 12.87 4.54
CA LEU A 225 2.57 12.83 3.10
C LEU A 225 1.43 13.78 2.75
N GLY A 226 1.60 14.49 1.63
CA GLY A 226 0.59 15.30 0.96
C GLY A 226 -0.03 16.44 1.77
N TRP A 227 -1.06 17.01 1.17
CA TRP A 227 -2.02 17.95 1.77
C TRP A 227 -3.39 17.69 1.12
N SER A 228 -4.45 18.31 1.61
CA SER A 228 -5.82 17.91 1.24
C SER A 228 -6.16 18.00 -0.26
N GLY A 229 -5.41 18.79 -1.03
CA GLY A 229 -5.56 18.92 -2.48
C GLY A 229 -4.53 18.16 -3.35
N SER A 230 -3.62 17.37 -2.77
CA SER A 230 -2.74 16.47 -3.54
C SER A 230 -3.24 15.02 -3.55
N THR A 231 -2.69 14.20 -4.45
CA THR A 231 -3.09 12.80 -4.69
C THR A 231 -1.95 11.82 -4.48
N LEU A 232 -2.22 10.67 -3.85
CA LEU A 232 -1.29 9.57 -3.64
C LEU A 232 -1.83 8.31 -4.34
N ASN A 233 -1.27 8.00 -5.51
CA ASN A 233 -1.82 7.05 -6.47
C ASN A 233 -0.74 6.25 -7.23
N ASN A 234 0.36 5.89 -6.54
CA ASN A 234 1.29 4.88 -7.04
C ASN A 234 0.63 3.49 -7.09
N ALA A 235 1.02 2.67 -8.06
CA ALA A 235 0.59 1.28 -8.14
C ALA A 235 1.41 0.41 -7.17
N GLY A 236 0.85 0.18 -5.98
CA GLY A 236 1.49 -0.54 -4.90
C GLY A 236 0.81 -0.30 -3.55
N SER A 237 1.52 -0.60 -2.48
CA SER A 237 1.09 -0.41 -1.09
C SER A 237 1.89 0.70 -0.39
N ILE A 238 1.37 1.18 0.74
CA ILE A 238 2.06 2.10 1.65
C ILE A 238 2.25 1.38 2.99
N SER A 239 3.41 1.55 3.61
CA SER A 239 3.68 1.04 4.95
C SER A 239 4.27 2.12 5.85
N TYR A 240 3.95 2.10 7.15
CA TYR A 240 4.53 2.98 8.16
C TYR A 240 5.17 2.16 9.28
N SER A 241 6.37 2.56 9.68
CA SER A 241 7.09 2.00 10.81
C SER A 241 7.89 3.08 11.55
N GLY A 242 8.42 2.72 12.70
CA GLY A 242 9.46 3.49 13.37
C GLY A 242 9.23 3.71 14.86
N THR A 243 10.26 4.26 15.50
CA THR A 243 10.40 4.46 16.95
C THR A 243 9.96 5.83 17.45
N SER A 244 9.63 6.77 16.55
CA SER A 244 9.05 8.06 16.94
C SER A 244 7.64 7.91 17.48
N PHE A 245 7.35 8.56 18.61
CA PHE A 245 6.00 8.66 19.18
C PHE A 245 5.11 9.68 18.46
N SER A 246 5.68 10.52 17.58
CA SER A 246 4.89 11.50 16.82
C SER A 246 3.97 10.82 15.81
N ARG A 247 2.79 11.42 15.59
CA ARG A 247 1.82 10.94 14.61
C ARG A 247 2.28 11.26 13.18
N THR A 248 2.31 10.24 12.33
CA THR A 248 2.52 10.40 10.88
C THR A 248 1.17 10.34 10.16
N VAL A 249 1.00 11.17 9.12
CA VAL A 249 -0.28 11.39 8.44
C VAL A 249 -0.14 11.27 6.92
N ILE A 250 -1.02 10.50 6.29
CA ILE A 250 -1.34 10.57 4.86
C ILE A 250 -2.48 11.58 4.71
N ASN A 251 -2.20 12.80 4.24
CA ASN A 251 -3.23 13.82 3.96
C ASN A 251 -3.64 14.03 2.47
N PRO A 252 -3.02 13.43 1.43
CA PRO A 252 -3.56 13.49 0.07
C PRO A 252 -4.74 12.53 -0.08
N VAL A 253 -5.50 12.68 -1.16
CA VAL A 253 -6.49 11.67 -1.56
C VAL A 253 -5.75 10.38 -1.92
N VAL A 254 -6.10 9.29 -1.24
CA VAL A 254 -5.59 7.94 -1.56
C VAL A 254 -6.33 7.45 -2.80
N GLY A 255 -5.58 7.25 -3.89
CA GLY A 255 -6.11 6.90 -5.20
C GLY A 255 -6.27 5.40 -5.43
N SER A 256 -7.02 5.06 -6.48
CA SER A 256 -7.44 3.69 -6.81
C SER A 256 -6.30 2.73 -7.15
N ASN A 257 -5.06 3.20 -7.35
CA ASN A 257 -3.90 2.33 -7.59
C ASN A 257 -3.32 1.74 -6.29
N ILE A 258 -3.75 2.22 -5.12
CA ILE A 258 -3.25 1.79 -3.81
C ILE A 258 -3.94 0.48 -3.38
N THR A 259 -3.18 -0.61 -3.39
CA THR A 259 -3.67 -1.96 -3.02
C THR A 259 -3.67 -2.20 -1.51
N GLY A 260 -2.95 -1.40 -0.73
CA GLY A 260 -3.06 -1.46 0.73
C GLY A 260 -2.24 -0.43 1.50
N ILE A 261 -2.57 -0.27 2.78
CA ILE A 261 -1.94 0.65 3.74
C ILE A 261 -1.70 -0.09 5.06
N THR A 262 -0.44 -0.23 5.47
CA THR A 262 -0.03 -1.05 6.62
C THR A 262 0.64 -0.21 7.71
N SER A 263 0.05 -0.20 8.90
CA SER A 263 0.71 0.26 10.13
C SER A 263 1.51 -0.88 10.78
N ASN A 264 2.81 -0.65 10.97
CA ASN A 264 3.73 -1.52 11.74
C ASN A 264 4.33 -0.79 12.96
N SER A 265 3.84 0.41 13.31
CA SER A 265 4.47 1.19 14.41
C SER A 265 3.94 0.80 15.79
N ASN A 266 4.87 0.70 16.72
CA ASN A 266 4.63 0.40 18.13
C ASN A 266 4.77 1.66 19.01
N ALA A 267 4.98 2.84 18.40
CA ALA A 267 5.26 4.09 19.11
C ALA A 267 4.38 5.26 18.61
N GLY A 268 4.40 5.55 17.30
CA GLY A 268 3.67 6.67 16.71
C GLY A 268 2.37 6.22 16.03
N ASN A 269 1.29 7.00 16.17
CA ASN A 269 0.05 6.73 15.43
C ASN A 269 0.23 6.95 13.93
N PHE A 270 -0.46 6.15 13.12
CA PHE A 270 -0.60 6.36 11.68
C PHE A 270 -2.03 6.81 11.38
N ALA A 271 -2.18 7.85 10.55
CA ALA A 271 -3.50 8.38 10.21
C ALA A 271 -3.68 8.64 8.71
N ILE A 272 -4.88 8.35 8.21
CA ILE A 272 -5.34 8.74 6.87
C ILE A 272 -6.33 9.90 7.05
N GLY A 273 -5.91 11.09 6.62
CA GLY A 273 -6.54 12.39 6.88
C GLY A 273 -7.62 12.85 5.90
N ASN A 274 -7.76 12.12 4.78
CA ASN A 274 -8.48 12.52 3.57
C ASN A 274 -9.13 11.28 2.90
N ASN A 275 -9.82 11.48 1.77
CA ASN A 275 -10.60 10.46 1.07
C ASN A 275 -9.77 9.24 0.64
N ILE A 276 -10.44 8.08 0.58
CA ILE A 276 -9.89 6.82 0.08
C ILE A 276 -10.68 6.37 -1.14
N THR A 277 -9.98 6.02 -2.21
CA THR A 277 -10.54 5.38 -3.40
C THR A 277 -10.09 3.92 -3.42
N VAL A 278 -11.01 3.00 -3.19
CA VAL A 278 -10.73 1.56 -3.18
C VAL A 278 -10.37 1.09 -4.59
N ASN A 279 -9.32 0.27 -4.67
CA ASN A 279 -8.82 -0.38 -5.87
C ASN A 279 -9.79 -1.47 -6.33
N SER A 280 -9.98 -1.63 -7.65
CA SER A 280 -10.93 -2.60 -8.24
C SER A 280 -10.67 -4.08 -7.89
N ALA A 281 -9.45 -4.43 -7.48
CA ALA A 281 -9.09 -5.77 -6.95
C ALA A 281 -9.10 -5.85 -5.41
N GLY A 282 -9.48 -4.75 -4.74
CA GLY A 282 -9.53 -4.57 -3.29
C GLY A 282 -8.39 -3.70 -2.74
N THR A 283 -8.68 -2.95 -1.67
CA THR A 283 -7.68 -2.21 -0.89
C THR A 283 -7.66 -2.75 0.54
N THR A 284 -6.48 -3.18 0.99
CA THR A 284 -6.29 -3.73 2.35
C THR A 284 -5.76 -2.69 3.32
N LEU A 285 -6.47 -2.42 4.41
CA LEU A 285 -5.95 -1.65 5.54
C LEU A 285 -5.49 -2.63 6.63
N THR A 286 -4.22 -2.60 6.99
CA THR A 286 -3.61 -3.53 7.95
C THR A 286 -3.02 -2.76 9.14
N ASN A 287 -3.27 -3.22 10.36
CA ASN A 287 -2.48 -2.80 11.52
C ASN A 287 -1.84 -4.02 12.19
N ASN A 288 -0.53 -4.15 12.05
CA ASN A 288 0.31 -5.13 12.76
C ASN A 288 0.88 -4.55 14.08
N GLY A 289 0.92 -3.22 14.21
CA GLY A 289 1.56 -2.51 15.32
C GLY A 289 0.70 -2.36 16.58
N ILE A 290 1.27 -1.75 17.62
CA ILE A 290 0.54 -1.41 18.87
C ILE A 290 -0.33 -0.16 18.68
N GLN A 291 0.13 0.82 17.89
CA GLN A 291 -0.63 2.05 17.69
C GLN A 291 -1.71 1.87 16.63
N ALA A 292 -2.85 2.53 16.85
CA ALA A 292 -3.99 2.49 15.94
C ALA A 292 -3.66 3.07 14.56
N LEU A 293 -4.10 2.37 13.50
CA LEU A 293 -4.28 2.91 12.16
C LEU A 293 -5.64 3.63 12.12
N THR A 294 -5.62 4.95 12.08
CA THR A 294 -6.84 5.77 12.23
C THR A 294 -7.23 6.48 10.93
N ILE A 295 -8.46 6.26 10.45
CA ILE A 295 -9.04 6.96 9.32
C ILE A 295 -9.90 8.08 9.90
N ARG A 296 -9.52 9.34 9.66
CA ARG A 296 -10.18 10.53 10.24
C ARG A 296 -10.04 11.74 9.32
N ASN A 297 -10.93 12.71 9.47
CA ASN A 297 -10.87 13.94 8.70
C ASN A 297 -10.17 15.07 9.49
N PHE A 298 -9.17 15.73 8.88
CA PHE A 298 -8.55 16.93 9.47
C PHE A 298 -9.05 18.25 8.83
N SER A 299 -9.95 18.20 7.85
CA SER A 299 -10.27 19.30 6.93
C SER A 299 -11.69 19.88 7.03
N ASN A 300 -12.53 19.35 7.93
CA ASN A 300 -13.96 19.68 8.08
C ASN A 300 -14.85 19.46 6.84
N SER A 301 -14.35 18.86 5.75
CA SER A 301 -15.04 18.74 4.46
C SER A 301 -15.89 17.47 4.27
N GLY A 302 -16.01 16.62 5.31
CA GLY A 302 -16.41 15.22 5.19
C GLY A 302 -15.26 14.32 4.72
N GLN A 303 -15.31 13.02 5.01
CA GLN A 303 -14.33 12.04 4.50
C GLN A 303 -15.07 10.84 3.92
N THR A 304 -14.74 10.46 2.69
CA THR A 304 -15.41 9.38 1.96
C THR A 304 -14.43 8.26 1.61
N VAL A 305 -14.83 7.03 1.90
CA VAL A 305 -14.29 5.82 1.27
C VAL A 305 -15.17 5.48 0.08
N SER A 306 -14.59 5.41 -1.11
CA SER A 306 -15.28 5.40 -2.41
C SER A 306 -14.59 4.42 -3.38
N GLY A 307 -15.00 4.40 -4.65
CA GLY A 307 -14.41 3.51 -5.67
C GLY A 307 -15.14 2.17 -5.78
N THR A 308 -14.41 1.14 -6.20
CA THR A 308 -14.94 -0.20 -6.55
C THR A 308 -13.97 -1.26 -6.05
N GLY A 309 -14.45 -2.46 -5.69
CA GLY A 309 -13.64 -3.52 -5.09
C GLY A 309 -13.74 -3.53 -3.57
N ASP A 310 -13.20 -4.56 -2.92
CA ASP A 310 -13.40 -4.81 -1.49
C ASP A 310 -12.51 -3.95 -0.58
N LEU A 311 -13.09 -3.44 0.51
CA LEU A 311 -12.36 -2.85 1.62
C LEU A 311 -12.02 -3.95 2.63
N ILE A 312 -10.76 -4.40 2.62
CA ILE A 312 -10.28 -5.50 3.47
C ILE A 312 -9.61 -4.89 4.71
N LEU A 313 -10.02 -5.32 5.90
CA LEU A 313 -9.58 -4.77 7.17
C LEU A 313 -8.87 -5.87 7.98
N GLN A 314 -7.60 -5.63 8.30
CA GLN A 314 -6.71 -6.61 8.94
C GLN A 314 -6.09 -6.01 10.20
N SER A 315 -6.85 -6.00 11.30
CA SER A 315 -6.22 -5.83 12.60
C SER A 315 -5.49 -7.12 13.00
N ASN A 316 -4.19 -7.11 12.76
CA ASN A 316 -3.23 -8.16 13.09
C ASN A 316 -2.48 -7.85 14.39
N SER A 317 -2.73 -6.69 15.01
CA SER A 317 -2.12 -6.27 16.26
C SER A 317 -2.27 -7.34 17.35
N PRO A 318 -1.18 -7.75 18.02
CA PRO A 318 -1.21 -8.79 19.05
C PRO A 318 -1.79 -8.29 20.38
N TYR A 319 -2.23 -7.03 20.47
CA TYR A 319 -2.82 -6.42 21.66
C TYR A 319 -4.35 -6.32 21.52
N SER A 320 -5.08 -6.51 22.62
CA SER A 320 -6.54 -6.45 22.67
C SER A 320 -7.08 -5.01 22.65
N ILE A 321 -6.76 -4.27 21.59
CA ILE A 321 -7.16 -2.88 21.37
C ILE A 321 -8.38 -2.82 20.41
N PRO A 322 -9.60 -2.48 20.85
CA PRO A 322 -10.79 -2.45 19.97
C PRO A 322 -10.71 -1.44 18.81
N MET A 323 -9.72 -0.54 18.85
CA MET A 323 -9.49 0.57 17.92
C MET A 323 -8.18 0.38 17.13
N SER A 324 -7.81 -0.87 16.81
CA SER A 324 -6.56 -1.17 16.09
C SER A 324 -6.58 -0.65 14.66
N ILE A 325 -7.72 -0.79 13.99
CA ILE A 325 -8.12 0.01 12.84
C ILE A 325 -9.36 0.78 13.28
N ASP A 326 -9.37 2.11 13.11
CA ASP A 326 -10.42 2.97 13.64
C ASP A 326 -10.83 4.05 12.64
N PHE A 327 -12.05 3.95 12.10
CA PHE A 327 -12.69 5.01 11.33
C PHE A 327 -13.37 5.95 12.31
N ASN A 328 -12.71 7.04 12.73
CA ASN A 328 -13.13 7.86 13.86
C ASN A 328 -14.07 9.03 13.45
N GLY A 329 -15.38 8.76 13.34
CA GLY A 329 -16.39 9.76 13.00
C GLY A 329 -16.50 10.94 13.96
N ASN A 330 -15.99 10.82 15.19
CA ASN A 330 -15.88 11.94 16.15
C ASN A 330 -15.14 13.17 15.58
N ASP A 331 -14.16 12.96 14.69
CA ASP A 331 -13.29 14.05 14.20
C ASP A 331 -13.90 14.83 13.01
N GLN A 332 -14.82 14.22 12.23
CA GLN A 332 -15.93 14.78 11.42
C GLN A 332 -16.52 13.63 10.57
N ASN A 333 -17.78 13.75 10.12
CA ASN A 333 -18.52 12.75 9.32
C ASN A 333 -17.65 11.94 8.33
N ILE A 334 -17.53 10.64 8.60
CA ILE A 334 -16.95 9.63 7.70
C ILE A 334 -18.08 8.83 7.06
N THR A 335 -18.02 8.62 5.74
CA THR A 335 -18.96 7.79 4.98
C THR A 335 -18.21 6.73 4.17
N ILE A 336 -18.61 5.48 4.29
CA ILE A 336 -18.08 4.35 3.52
C ILE A 336 -19.13 3.97 2.45
N ASN A 337 -18.80 4.25 1.18
CA ASN A 337 -19.71 4.12 0.04
C ASN A 337 -19.00 3.65 -1.24
N HIS A 338 -17.98 2.80 -1.11
CA HIS A 338 -17.38 2.08 -2.23
C HIS A 338 -18.29 0.95 -2.72
N THR A 339 -18.14 0.53 -3.97
CA THR A 339 -18.88 -0.61 -4.54
C THR A 339 -18.09 -1.90 -4.32
N GLY A 340 -18.33 -2.55 -3.18
CA GLY A 340 -17.67 -3.80 -2.78
C GLY A 340 -18.00 -4.15 -1.33
N ALA A 341 -17.45 -5.26 -0.83
CA ALA A 341 -17.65 -5.65 0.56
C ALA A 341 -16.82 -4.81 1.53
N ILE A 342 -17.22 -4.80 2.80
CA ILE A 342 -16.34 -4.52 3.95
C ILE A 342 -16.02 -5.87 4.59
N THR A 343 -14.76 -6.29 4.58
CA THR A 343 -14.35 -7.61 5.07
C THR A 343 -13.31 -7.46 6.19
N ASN A 344 -13.66 -7.78 7.43
CA ASN A 344 -12.68 -7.92 8.51
C ASN A 344 -12.10 -9.33 8.53
N SER A 345 -10.80 -9.45 8.25
CA SER A 345 -10.06 -10.71 8.19
C SER A 345 -8.72 -10.64 8.95
N GLY A 346 -8.61 -9.79 9.97
CA GLY A 346 -7.41 -9.70 10.80
C GLY A 346 -7.13 -10.98 11.60
N THR A 347 -5.86 -11.23 11.94
CA THR A 347 -5.44 -12.38 12.78
C THR A 347 -4.96 -11.97 14.18
N GLY A 348 -5.14 -10.71 14.55
CA GLY A 348 -4.69 -10.15 15.83
C GLY A 348 -5.76 -10.28 16.92
N LEU A 349 -5.42 -9.76 18.11
CA LEU A 349 -6.38 -9.55 19.20
C LEU A 349 -7.05 -8.16 19.14
N GLY A 350 -6.50 -7.25 18.34
CA GLY A 350 -7.07 -5.92 18.15
C GLY A 350 -8.36 -5.95 17.33
N GLY A 351 -9.33 -5.10 17.66
CA GLY A 351 -10.58 -4.93 16.93
C GLY A 351 -10.51 -3.91 15.81
N VAL A 352 -11.50 -3.99 14.92
CA VAL A 352 -11.78 -2.98 13.89
C VAL A 352 -12.97 -2.15 14.35
N ARG A 353 -12.78 -0.85 14.61
CA ARG A 353 -13.83 0.12 14.94
C ARG A 353 -14.25 0.86 13.69
N VAL A 354 -15.53 0.75 13.33
CA VAL A 354 -16.15 1.55 12.27
C VAL A 354 -17.14 2.49 12.96
N ASP A 355 -16.73 3.74 13.21
CA ASP A 355 -17.56 4.81 13.75
C ASP A 355 -17.91 5.78 12.61
N ALA A 356 -18.62 5.26 11.61
CA ALA A 356 -18.84 5.89 10.31
C ALA A 356 -20.16 5.41 9.69
N GLN A 357 -20.77 6.22 8.82
CA GLN A 357 -21.95 5.78 8.07
C GLN A 357 -21.53 4.82 6.94
N ILE A 358 -22.08 3.61 6.93
CA ILE A 358 -21.99 2.63 5.85
C ILE A 358 -23.20 2.82 4.93
N ALA A 359 -22.93 3.15 3.66
CA ALA A 359 -23.91 3.61 2.69
C ALA A 359 -24.21 2.58 1.58
N THR A 360 -25.17 2.90 0.73
CA THR A 360 -25.88 1.99 -0.19
C THR A 360 -25.02 1.21 -1.17
N ASN A 361 -23.82 1.68 -1.52
CA ASN A 361 -22.97 1.00 -2.51
C ASN A 361 -22.25 -0.24 -1.94
N VAL A 362 -22.11 -0.35 -0.62
CA VAL A 362 -21.42 -1.46 0.04
C VAL A 362 -22.22 -2.75 -0.15
N THR A 363 -21.60 -3.76 -0.78
CA THR A 363 -22.29 -4.96 -1.29
C THR A 363 -22.35 -6.12 -0.31
N ALA A 364 -21.56 -6.09 0.77
CA ALA A 364 -21.65 -7.00 1.91
C ALA A 364 -20.89 -6.43 3.13
N ILE A 365 -21.23 -6.89 4.34
CA ILE A 365 -20.33 -6.82 5.51
C ILE A 365 -19.96 -8.25 5.91
N ASN A 366 -18.66 -8.56 5.94
CA ASN A 366 -18.14 -9.89 6.26
C ASN A 366 -17.25 -9.82 7.50
N GLN A 367 -17.69 -10.41 8.61
CA GLN A 367 -16.85 -10.67 9.77
C GLN A 367 -16.24 -12.07 9.63
N ASN A 368 -15.04 -12.15 9.04
CA ASN A 368 -14.32 -13.39 8.74
C ASN A 368 -13.28 -13.76 9.81
N SER A 369 -12.84 -12.80 10.62
CA SER A 369 -11.85 -13.03 11.66
C SER A 369 -12.43 -13.76 12.88
N ALA A 370 -11.67 -14.70 13.44
CA ALA A 370 -12.00 -15.39 14.68
C ALA A 370 -11.52 -14.65 15.95
N THR A 371 -10.61 -13.69 15.83
CA THR A 371 -9.89 -13.07 16.96
C THR A 371 -9.97 -11.54 16.96
N SER A 372 -9.96 -10.94 15.77
CA SER A 372 -10.23 -9.52 15.56
C SER A 372 -11.73 -9.32 15.38
N ASN A 373 -12.38 -8.65 16.32
CA ASN A 373 -13.81 -8.38 16.26
C ASN A 373 -14.10 -7.08 15.47
N LEU A 374 -15.23 -7.04 14.76
CA LEU A 374 -15.71 -5.85 14.04
C LEU A 374 -16.77 -5.14 14.89
N TYR A 375 -16.53 -3.85 15.17
CA TYR A 375 -17.41 -3.00 15.97
C TYR A 375 -18.05 -1.95 15.07
N LEU A 376 -19.34 -2.12 14.77
CA LEU A 376 -20.14 -1.17 14.00
C LEU A 376 -20.77 -0.16 14.96
N LEU A 377 -20.16 1.02 15.02
CA LEU A 377 -20.52 2.15 15.88
C LEU A 377 -20.98 3.35 15.04
N ASN A 378 -21.56 4.33 15.72
CA ASN A 378 -21.97 5.62 15.18
C ASN A 378 -22.13 6.64 16.32
N THR A 379 -21.15 6.60 17.21
CA THR A 379 -21.02 7.37 18.44
C THR A 379 -20.43 8.75 18.16
N ILE A 380 -20.88 9.44 17.10
CA ILE A 380 -20.38 10.78 16.74
C ILE A 380 -20.59 11.73 17.94
N SER A 381 -19.52 12.07 18.66
CA SER A 381 -19.59 12.72 19.97
C SER A 381 -18.71 13.97 20.01
N ARG A 382 -19.03 14.98 19.21
CA ARG A 382 -18.23 16.22 19.11
C ARG A 382 -18.28 17.05 20.40
N PRO A 383 -17.16 17.29 21.10
CA PRO A 383 -17.11 18.26 22.19
C PRO A 383 -17.54 19.65 21.68
N GLY A 384 -18.44 20.32 22.38
CA GLY A 384 -18.94 21.64 21.98
C GLY A 384 -19.84 21.65 20.73
N ALA A 385 -20.40 20.51 20.32
CA ALA A 385 -21.72 20.53 19.67
C ALA A 385 -22.83 20.41 20.72
N GLY A 386 -24.06 20.82 20.37
CA GLY A 386 -25.24 20.25 21.01
C GLY A 386 -25.38 18.75 20.68
N ALA A 387 -26.32 18.07 21.32
CA ALA A 387 -26.50 16.62 21.20
C ALA A 387 -26.48 16.15 19.73
N VAL A 388 -25.51 15.29 19.40
CA VAL A 388 -25.21 14.92 18.01
C VAL A 388 -26.16 13.81 17.54
N THR A 389 -26.61 13.93 16.30
CA THR A 389 -27.51 12.95 15.66
C THR A 389 -26.72 11.76 15.12
N GLN A 390 -27.04 10.55 15.61
CA GLN A 390 -26.52 9.30 15.04
C GLN A 390 -27.11 9.11 13.62
N THR A 391 -26.28 9.16 12.58
CA THR A 391 -26.73 9.00 11.19
C THR A 391 -26.79 7.51 10.80
N ASN A 392 -27.99 6.90 10.84
CA ASN A 392 -28.21 5.48 10.51
C ASN A 392 -27.40 4.98 9.31
N ASN A 393 -26.92 3.74 9.38
CA ASN A 393 -26.43 3.03 8.20
C ASN A 393 -27.56 2.89 7.16
N THR A 394 -27.23 3.02 5.88
CA THR A 394 -28.20 2.99 4.77
C THR A 394 -27.97 1.85 3.79
N PHE A 395 -26.93 1.02 3.99
CA PHE A 395 -26.72 -0.17 3.19
C PHE A 395 -27.89 -1.16 3.30
N THR A 396 -28.20 -1.81 2.18
CA THR A 396 -29.24 -2.84 2.02
C THR A 396 -28.66 -4.25 1.84
N ALA A 397 -27.33 -4.33 1.74
CA ALA A 397 -26.57 -5.56 1.52
C ALA A 397 -26.63 -6.56 2.70
N PRO A 398 -26.29 -7.85 2.46
CA PRO A 398 -26.20 -8.87 3.50
C PRO A 398 -25.03 -8.65 4.47
N VAL A 399 -25.20 -9.17 5.68
CA VAL A 399 -24.19 -9.25 6.74
C VAL A 399 -23.87 -10.73 6.97
N ASN A 400 -22.59 -11.12 6.85
CA ASN A 400 -22.11 -12.48 7.08
C ASN A 400 -21.23 -12.52 8.33
N ILE A 401 -21.65 -13.28 9.34
CA ILE A 401 -20.94 -13.45 10.62
C ILE A 401 -20.29 -14.83 10.61
N ASN A 402 -19.10 -14.90 10.02
CA ASN A 402 -18.44 -16.15 9.65
C ASN A 402 -17.54 -16.68 10.78
N ALA A 403 -16.93 -15.81 11.58
CA ALA A 403 -16.21 -16.17 12.81
C ALA A 403 -16.22 -15.00 13.81
N GLY A 404 -15.69 -15.19 15.03
CA GLY A 404 -15.48 -14.09 16.00
C GLY A 404 -16.77 -13.35 16.39
N ILE A 405 -16.66 -12.05 16.69
CA ILE A 405 -17.80 -11.21 17.08
C ILE A 405 -17.99 -10.05 16.09
N LEU A 406 -19.26 -9.85 15.69
CA LEU A 406 -19.75 -8.60 15.12
C LEU A 406 -20.55 -7.85 16.20
N TYR A 407 -20.11 -6.65 16.58
CA TYR A 407 -20.83 -5.80 17.53
C TYR A 407 -21.69 -4.77 16.82
N SER A 408 -22.98 -4.76 17.17
CA SER A 408 -23.99 -3.79 16.74
C SER A 408 -24.14 -2.71 17.81
N GLY A 409 -23.50 -1.55 17.64
CA GLY A 409 -23.43 -0.53 18.71
C GLY A 409 -24.71 0.28 18.95
N TYR A 410 -25.57 0.40 17.93
CA TYR A 410 -26.67 1.38 17.90
C TYR A 410 -27.87 0.90 17.07
N THR A 411 -28.99 1.63 17.13
CA THR A 411 -30.21 1.34 16.37
C THR A 411 -29.92 1.52 14.87
N ASN A 412 -30.19 0.49 14.06
CA ASN A 412 -29.77 0.44 12.64
C ASN A 412 -28.24 0.47 12.42
N ALA A 413 -27.45 -0.16 13.30
CA ALA A 413 -26.03 -0.42 13.03
C ALA A 413 -25.81 -1.45 11.90
N LEU A 414 -26.77 -2.35 11.70
CA LEU A 414 -26.75 -3.35 10.64
C LEU A 414 -27.59 -2.92 9.43
N THR A 415 -27.68 -3.81 8.44
CA THR A 415 -28.39 -3.61 7.18
C THR A 415 -29.83 -3.14 7.37
N THR A 416 -30.29 -2.26 6.49
CA THR A 416 -31.66 -1.71 6.51
C THR A 416 -32.69 -2.75 6.08
N SER A 417 -32.43 -3.46 4.98
CA SER A 417 -33.34 -4.45 4.37
C SER A 417 -32.68 -5.78 3.97
N GLY A 418 -31.38 -5.95 4.18
CA GLY A 418 -30.65 -7.18 3.85
C GLY A 418 -30.75 -8.26 4.93
N THR A 419 -30.11 -9.41 4.67
CA THR A 419 -30.07 -10.54 5.61
C THR A 419 -28.87 -10.50 6.55
N ILE A 420 -28.95 -11.25 7.65
CA ILE A 420 -27.88 -11.55 8.59
C ILE A 420 -27.70 -13.07 8.58
N THR A 421 -26.52 -13.53 8.16
CA THR A 421 -26.19 -14.96 8.00
C THR A 421 -25.13 -15.38 9.01
N PHE A 422 -25.43 -16.40 9.81
CA PHE A 422 -24.49 -16.97 10.79
C PHE A 422 -23.78 -18.17 10.17
N ARG A 423 -22.43 -18.12 10.07
CA ARG A 423 -21.62 -19.24 9.56
C ARG A 423 -20.53 -19.72 10.52
N GLY A 424 -20.45 -19.14 11.72
CA GLY A 424 -19.56 -19.56 12.80
C GLY A 424 -19.29 -18.50 13.87
N GLY A 425 -19.60 -17.22 13.61
CA GLY A 425 -19.43 -16.13 14.57
C GLY A 425 -20.71 -15.70 15.30
N THR A 426 -20.56 -14.70 16.17
CA THR A 426 -21.59 -14.21 17.12
C THR A 426 -21.98 -12.77 16.83
N LEU A 427 -23.29 -12.48 16.90
CA LEU A 427 -23.82 -11.11 16.93
C LEU A 427 -23.89 -10.61 18.37
N MET A 428 -23.17 -9.55 18.70
CA MET A 428 -23.18 -8.92 20.02
C MET A 428 -23.96 -7.60 19.99
N TYR A 429 -24.91 -7.46 20.91
CA TYR A 429 -25.78 -6.27 21.01
C TYR A 429 -25.14 -5.18 21.87
N GLY A 430 -25.24 -3.93 21.43
CA GLY A 430 -25.01 -2.73 22.25
C GLY A 430 -26.28 -2.22 22.91
N ALA A 431 -26.13 -1.45 23.99
CA ALA A 431 -27.27 -0.93 24.78
C ALA A 431 -28.27 -0.09 23.96
N ALA A 432 -27.79 0.61 22.92
CA ALA A 432 -28.62 1.40 22.00
C ALA A 432 -29.14 0.59 20.79
N SER A 433 -28.98 -0.74 20.77
CA SER A 433 -29.27 -1.62 19.62
C SER A 433 -30.25 -2.76 19.92
N ALA A 434 -30.99 -2.71 21.03
CA ALA A 434 -31.97 -3.72 21.43
C ALA A 434 -33.25 -3.74 20.55
N THR A 435 -33.08 -3.55 19.25
CA THR A 435 -34.09 -3.72 18.20
C THR A 435 -34.17 -5.20 17.83
N ASP A 436 -35.37 -5.71 17.56
CA ASP A 436 -35.53 -7.05 17.01
C ASP A 436 -34.94 -7.11 15.57
N LEU A 437 -34.06 -8.09 15.35
CA LEU A 437 -33.37 -8.34 14.08
C LEU A 437 -33.78 -9.67 13.43
N THR A 438 -34.70 -10.43 14.02
CA THR A 438 -35.17 -11.76 13.53
C THR A 438 -35.60 -11.75 12.07
N THR A 439 -36.36 -10.75 11.67
CA THR A 439 -36.84 -10.55 10.28
C THR A 439 -35.71 -10.42 9.25
N LYS A 440 -34.46 -10.24 9.70
CA LYS A 440 -33.25 -10.20 8.87
C LYS A 440 -32.40 -11.46 9.02
N MET A 441 -32.55 -12.24 10.09
CA MET A 441 -31.76 -13.48 10.28
C MET A 441 -32.23 -14.56 9.30
N THR A 442 -31.34 -15.02 8.42
CA THR A 442 -31.69 -16.09 7.46
C THR A 442 -31.42 -17.48 8.04
N THR A 443 -32.25 -18.43 7.62
CA THR A 443 -32.05 -19.87 7.84
C THR A 443 -30.85 -20.44 7.07
N ASP A 444 -30.34 -19.75 6.04
CA ASP A 444 -29.21 -20.19 5.18
C ASP A 444 -27.83 -20.23 5.89
N GLY A 445 -27.83 -20.00 7.21
CA GLY A 445 -26.66 -20.10 8.07
C GLY A 445 -26.18 -21.54 8.25
N THR A 446 -24.86 -21.72 8.20
CA THR A 446 -24.17 -23.00 8.46
C THR A 446 -23.81 -23.16 9.94
N SER A 447 -24.61 -22.57 10.83
CA SER A 447 -24.40 -22.56 12.29
C SER A 447 -25.69 -22.25 13.05
N PRO A 448 -25.76 -22.56 14.35
CA PRO A 448 -26.78 -22.01 15.25
C PRO A 448 -26.76 -20.48 15.25
N TYR A 449 -27.88 -19.83 15.57
CA TYR A 449 -27.88 -18.39 15.85
C TYR A 449 -27.06 -18.14 17.12
N SER A 450 -26.01 -17.32 17.04
CA SER A 450 -25.15 -17.02 18.18
C SER A 450 -25.34 -15.56 18.60
N LEU A 451 -26.06 -15.34 19.70
CA LEU A 451 -26.48 -14.01 20.15
C LEU A 451 -25.86 -13.68 21.53
N ASP A 452 -25.01 -12.66 21.58
CA ASP A 452 -24.45 -12.12 22.82
C ASP A 452 -25.20 -10.86 23.26
N THR A 453 -25.84 -10.91 24.42
CA THR A 453 -26.60 -9.79 24.96
C THR A 453 -25.74 -8.70 25.59
N ASN A 454 -24.45 -8.95 25.87
CA ASN A 454 -23.52 -7.96 26.42
C ASN A 454 -24.01 -7.25 27.71
N GLY A 455 -24.83 -7.95 28.52
CA GLY A 455 -25.47 -7.40 29.72
C GLY A 455 -26.80 -6.64 29.49
N VAL A 456 -27.21 -6.44 28.24
CA VAL A 456 -28.45 -5.75 27.84
C VAL A 456 -29.63 -6.73 27.84
N GLY A 457 -30.85 -6.24 28.11
CA GLY A 457 -32.06 -7.00 27.82
C GLY A 457 -32.37 -6.96 26.32
N VAL A 458 -32.39 -8.11 25.66
CA VAL A 458 -32.69 -8.25 24.22
C VAL A 458 -34.00 -9.03 24.06
N THR A 459 -34.91 -8.54 23.22
CA THR A 459 -36.13 -9.25 22.84
C THR A 459 -36.10 -9.52 21.35
N VAL A 460 -36.48 -10.73 20.96
CA VAL A 460 -36.55 -11.19 19.58
C VAL A 460 -37.80 -12.05 19.37
N ALA A 461 -38.45 -11.92 18.21
CA ALA A 461 -39.51 -12.83 17.80
C ALA A 461 -39.04 -14.30 17.68
N ALA A 462 -40.00 -15.22 17.57
CA ALA A 462 -39.76 -16.64 17.32
C ALA A 462 -38.78 -16.90 16.15
N LEU A 463 -37.60 -17.42 16.47
CA LEU A 463 -36.54 -17.77 15.52
C LEU A 463 -36.89 -19.05 14.73
N ALA A 464 -37.07 -18.94 13.41
CA ALA A 464 -37.13 -20.09 12.52
C ALA A 464 -35.78 -20.84 12.53
N ALA A 465 -35.78 -22.17 12.64
CA ALA A 465 -34.55 -22.95 12.81
C ALA A 465 -33.52 -22.71 11.68
N SER A 466 -32.27 -22.42 12.04
CA SER A 466 -31.18 -22.29 11.05
C SER A 466 -30.85 -23.64 10.40
N GLY A 467 -30.10 -23.62 9.30
CA GLY A 467 -29.73 -24.82 8.52
C GLY A 467 -28.99 -25.92 9.29
N THR A 468 -28.47 -25.64 10.50
CA THR A 468 -27.90 -26.64 11.42
C THR A 468 -28.71 -26.83 12.71
N SER A 469 -29.79 -26.06 12.89
CA SER A 469 -30.57 -25.86 14.13
C SER A 469 -29.77 -25.28 15.31
N GLY A 470 -30.51 -24.66 16.26
CA GLY A 470 -30.00 -24.22 17.55
C GLY A 470 -29.91 -22.70 17.76
N LEU A 471 -29.79 -22.32 19.04
CA LEU A 471 -29.60 -20.95 19.53
C LEU A 471 -28.54 -20.98 20.64
N ASN A 472 -27.41 -20.30 20.43
CA ASN A 472 -26.39 -20.07 21.43
C ASN A 472 -26.61 -18.68 22.06
N LYS A 473 -26.62 -18.64 23.39
CA LYS A 473 -26.84 -17.43 24.19
C LYS A 473 -25.56 -17.07 24.95
N PHE A 474 -25.01 -15.89 24.67
CA PHE A 474 -23.84 -15.34 25.36
C PHE A 474 -24.20 -14.03 26.10
N GLY A 475 -23.28 -13.55 26.94
CA GLY A 475 -23.47 -12.35 27.77
C GLY A 475 -24.41 -12.53 28.98
N PRO A 476 -24.29 -11.69 30.03
CA PRO A 476 -25.08 -11.82 31.26
C PRO A 476 -26.50 -11.22 31.18
N GLY A 477 -26.86 -10.54 30.09
CA GLY A 477 -28.19 -9.92 29.93
C GLY A 477 -29.26 -10.92 29.48
N THR A 478 -30.53 -10.62 29.74
CA THR A 478 -31.66 -11.51 29.38
C THR A 478 -31.89 -11.54 27.87
N LEU A 479 -32.18 -12.72 27.31
CA LEU A 479 -32.74 -12.88 25.96
C LEU A 479 -34.19 -13.37 26.10
N THR A 480 -35.14 -12.61 25.58
CA THR A 480 -36.57 -12.95 25.56
C THR A 480 -36.96 -13.36 24.15
N LEU A 481 -37.64 -14.50 24.03
CA LEU A 481 -38.27 -14.97 22.78
C LEU A 481 -39.77 -14.70 22.86
N THR A 482 -40.39 -14.20 21.79
CA THR A 482 -41.84 -13.89 21.70
C THR A 482 -42.52 -14.52 20.50
#